data_AF-A0A4R2CZ67-F1
#
_entry.id   AF-A0A4R2CZ67-F1
#
_cell.length_a   1.000
_cell.length_b   1.000
_cell.length_c   1.000
_cell.angle_alpha   90.00
_cell.angle_beta   90.00
_cell.angle_gamma   90.00
#
_symmetry.space_group_name_H-M   'P 1'
#
loop_
_entity.id
_entity.type
_entity.pdbx_description
1 polymer ?
#
loop_
_entity_poly.entity_id
_entity_poly.type
_entity_poly.pdbx_seq_one_letter_code
_entity_poly.pdbx_strand_id
1 'polypeptide(L)' 'MTRMKRTGLAALVLAITFAASHGAALAWGCIAVSEEGTYGYSYSFDEEADARERALNECANRTTEESVCEITECNESD' A
#
# COMPACT_ATOMS: atom_id res chain seq x y z
N MET A 1 -63.60 8.38 30.19
CA MET A 1 -62.78 7.24 29.75
C MET A 1 -62.79 7.21 28.23
N THR A 2 -61.68 7.51 27.59
CA THR A 2 -61.55 7.51 26.12
C THR A 2 -60.26 6.75 25.76
N ARG A 3 -60.38 5.91 24.74
CA ARG A 3 -59.65 4.66 24.54
C ARG A 3 -58.13 4.81 24.33
N MET A 4 -57.37 4.00 25.05
CA MET A 4 -55.98 3.66 24.74
C MET A 4 -55.91 3.03 23.34
N LYS A 5 -55.16 3.64 22.42
CA LYS A 5 -54.76 3.03 21.15
C LYS A 5 -53.32 2.54 21.26
N ARG A 6 -53.17 1.23 21.35
CA ARG A 6 -51.92 0.51 21.09
C ARG A 6 -51.66 0.56 19.59
N THR A 7 -50.51 1.10 19.17
CA THR A 7 -49.74 0.85 17.92
C THR A 7 -48.84 2.09 17.72
N GLY A 8 -47.53 2.01 17.49
CA GLY A 8 -46.77 0.89 16.98
C GLY A 8 -45.28 1.07 17.22
N LEU A 9 -44.55 0.14 16.62
CA LEU A 9 -43.20 -0.24 16.89
C LEU A 9 -42.15 0.83 16.55
N ALA A 10 -41.02 0.67 17.24
CA ALA A 10 -39.74 1.30 17.04
C ALA A 10 -39.28 1.39 15.57
N ALA A 11 -38.53 2.45 15.27
CA ALA A 11 -37.50 2.41 14.23
C ALA A 11 -36.37 3.38 14.60
N LEU A 12 -35.46 2.89 15.45
CA LEU A 12 -34.08 3.35 15.48
C LEU A 12 -33.48 3.01 14.10
N VAL A 13 -33.17 4.01 13.27
CA VAL A 13 -32.32 3.78 12.11
C VAL A 13 -30.97 4.41 12.41
N LEU A 14 -30.03 3.53 12.74
CA LEU A 14 -28.63 3.85 13.02
C LEU A 14 -27.95 4.48 11.80
N ALA A 15 -27.04 5.41 12.10
CA ALA A 15 -26.09 5.97 11.18
C ALA A 15 -25.28 4.86 10.47
N ILE A 16 -25.27 4.87 9.15
CA ILE A 16 -24.27 4.16 8.35
C ILE A 16 -23.21 5.18 7.96
N THR A 17 -22.16 5.25 8.79
CA THR A 17 -20.86 5.78 8.37
C THR A 17 -20.38 4.96 7.18
N PHE A 18 -20.24 5.59 6.02
CA PHE A 18 -19.46 5.00 4.93
C PHE A 18 -18.02 4.90 5.40
N ALA A 19 -17.64 3.73 5.92
CA ALA A 19 -16.25 3.35 6.04
C ALA A 19 -15.70 3.29 4.61
N ALA A 20 -14.84 4.24 4.24
CA ALA A 20 -14.03 4.12 3.05
C ALA A 20 -13.22 2.83 3.21
N SER A 21 -13.63 1.81 2.47
CA SER A 21 -12.89 0.57 2.31
C SER A 21 -11.56 0.93 1.65
N HIS A 22 -10.50 1.00 2.46
CA HIS A 22 -9.14 0.90 1.96
C HIS A 22 -9.02 -0.54 1.44
N GLY A 23 -9.28 -0.75 0.15
CA GLY A 23 -8.78 -1.95 -0.51
C GLY A 23 -7.28 -1.99 -0.26
N ALA A 24 -6.74 -3.16 0.10
CA ALA A 24 -5.31 -3.34 0.15
C ALA A 24 -4.79 -2.95 -1.24
N ALA A 25 -4.18 -1.77 -1.34
CA ALA A 25 -3.45 -1.40 -2.54
C ALA A 25 -2.36 -2.45 -2.65
N LEU A 26 -2.35 -3.17 -3.75
CA LEU A 26 -1.37 -4.17 -4.08
C LEU A 26 -0.01 -3.47 -4.17
N ALA A 27 0.66 -3.38 -3.03
CA ALA A 27 1.77 -2.48 -2.81
C ALA A 27 3.07 -3.17 -3.19
N TRP A 28 3.64 -2.81 -4.32
CA TRP A 28 4.94 -3.28 -4.77
C TRP A 28 6.07 -2.73 -3.91
N GLY A 29 7.01 -3.61 -3.58
CA GLY A 29 8.27 -3.26 -2.93
C GLY A 29 9.42 -4.06 -3.52
N CYS A 30 10.53 -3.37 -3.84
CA CYS A 30 11.68 -3.97 -4.49
C CYS A 30 12.99 -3.54 -3.82
N ILE A 31 13.98 -4.43 -3.88
CA ILE A 31 15.33 -4.23 -3.35
C ILE A 31 16.31 -4.32 -4.51
N ALA A 32 17.18 -3.33 -4.62
CA ALA A 32 18.30 -3.31 -5.55
C ALA A 32 19.62 -3.37 -4.78
N VAL A 33 20.59 -4.14 -5.29
CA VAL A 33 21.92 -4.30 -4.67
C VAL A 33 22.99 -4.12 -5.74
N SER A 34 24.10 -3.47 -5.38
CA SER A 34 25.30 -3.40 -6.20
C SER A 34 26.36 -4.41 -5.77
N GLU A 35 27.33 -4.68 -6.65
CA GLU A 35 28.44 -5.59 -6.37
C GLU A 35 29.30 -5.15 -5.16
N GLU A 36 29.30 -3.86 -4.83
CA GLU A 36 29.99 -3.30 -3.66
C GLU A 36 29.20 -3.49 -2.34
N GLY A 37 27.95 -3.97 -2.42
CA GLY A 37 27.07 -4.16 -1.27
C GLY A 37 26.22 -2.95 -0.91
N THR A 38 26.18 -1.92 -1.76
CA THR A 38 25.24 -0.81 -1.61
C THR A 38 23.83 -1.26 -1.97
N TYR A 39 22.83 -0.77 -1.25
CA TYR A 39 21.44 -1.14 -1.46
C TYR A 39 20.51 0.07 -1.68
N GLY A 40 19.46 -0.17 -2.46
CA GLY A 40 18.32 0.69 -2.66
C GLY A 40 17.01 -0.07 -2.44
N TYR A 41 15.96 0.65 -2.05
CA TYR A 41 14.67 0.05 -1.74
C TYR A 41 13.50 0.89 -2.24
N SER A 42 12.35 0.25 -2.38
CA SER A 42 11.05 0.87 -2.63
C SER A 42 9.96 0.12 -1.89
N TYR A 43 8.87 0.82 -1.56
CA TYR A 43 7.72 0.27 -0.86
C TYR A 43 6.46 1.05 -1.23
N SER A 44 5.30 0.39 -1.13
CA SER A 44 3.99 1.01 -1.30
C SER A 44 3.77 1.66 -2.67
N PHE A 45 4.31 1.06 -3.73
CA PHE A 45 4.05 1.47 -5.10
C PHE A 45 2.86 0.72 -5.70
N ASP A 46 2.05 1.40 -6.50
CA ASP A 46 0.92 0.78 -7.19
C ASP A 46 1.37 -0.10 -8.38
N GLU A 47 2.53 0.22 -8.96
CA GLU A 47 3.08 -0.47 -10.13
C GLU A 47 4.48 -1.04 -9.84
N GLU A 48 4.74 -2.28 -10.26
CA GLU A 48 6.06 -2.93 -10.14
C GLU A 48 7.16 -2.07 -10.80
N ALA A 49 6.88 -1.51 -11.98
CA ALA A 49 7.85 -0.74 -12.75
C ALA A 49 8.37 0.48 -11.96
N ASP A 50 7.47 1.22 -11.33
CA ASP A 50 7.82 2.39 -10.51
C ASP A 50 8.60 1.97 -9.25
N ALA A 51 8.21 0.87 -8.63
CA ALA A 51 8.92 0.30 -7.48
C ALA A 51 10.37 -0.07 -7.86
N ARG A 52 10.56 -0.68 -9.04
CA ARG A 52 11.89 -1.06 -9.54
C ARG A 52 12.75 0.15 -9.85
N GLU A 53 12.20 1.12 -10.59
CA GLU A 53 12.92 2.36 -10.93
C GLU A 53 13.37 3.07 -9.65
N ARG A 54 12.47 3.19 -8.66
CA ARG A 54 12.77 3.83 -7.38
C ARG A 54 13.89 3.12 -6.62
N ALA A 55 13.89 1.78 -6.57
CA ALA A 55 14.92 1.00 -5.88
C ALA A 55 16.28 1.10 -6.58
N LEU A 56 16.30 0.99 -7.91
CA LEU A 56 17.52 1.13 -8.72
C LEU A 56 18.13 2.53 -8.58
N ASN A 57 17.31 3.58 -8.66
CA ASN A 57 17.78 4.95 -8.51
C ASN A 57 18.34 5.22 -7.10
N GLU A 58 17.76 4.62 -6.06
CA GLU A 58 18.31 4.74 -4.70
C GLU A 58 19.66 4.05 -4.56
N CYS A 59 19.79 2.84 -5.13
CA CYS A 59 21.05 2.11 -5.15
C CYS A 59 22.11 2.90 -5.92
N ALA A 60 21.78 3.39 -7.12
CA ALA A 60 22.71 4.14 -7.97
C ALA A 60 23.20 5.43 -7.28
N ASN A 61 22.33 6.17 -6.60
CA ASN A 61 22.70 7.38 -5.86
C ASN A 61 23.68 7.14 -4.69
N ARG A 62 23.79 5.89 -4.22
CA ARG A 62 24.65 5.51 -3.09
C ARG A 62 25.88 4.72 -3.53
N THR A 63 25.94 4.34 -4.80
CA THR A 63 26.98 3.48 -5.36
C THR A 63 28.03 4.32 -6.07
N THR A 64 29.25 3.81 -6.22
CA THR A 64 30.29 4.48 -7.02
C THR A 64 29.98 4.32 -8.52
N GLU A 65 30.52 5.19 -9.38
CA GLU A 65 30.17 5.21 -10.81
C GLU A 65 30.53 3.92 -11.57
N GLU A 66 31.34 3.02 -10.99
CA GLU A 66 31.79 1.79 -11.64
C GLU A 66 30.90 0.57 -11.35
N SER A 67 29.98 0.65 -10.39
CA SER A 67 29.21 -0.51 -9.95
C SER A 67 27.77 -0.48 -10.43
N VAL A 68 27.29 -1.62 -10.91
CA VAL A 68 25.93 -1.81 -11.43
C VAL A 68 24.98 -2.21 -10.31
N CYS A 69 23.81 -1.59 -10.26
CA CYS A 69 22.72 -1.97 -9.36
C CYS A 69 21.75 -2.93 -10.06
N GLU A 70 21.42 -4.03 -9.40
CA GLU A 70 20.49 -5.05 -9.92
C GLU A 70 19.36 -5.33 -8.91
N ILE A 71 18.15 -5.61 -9.41
CA ILE A 71 17.02 -6.00 -8.56
C ILE A 71 17.23 -7.43 -8.05
N THR A 72 17.27 -7.61 -6.73
CA THR A 72 17.41 -8.93 -6.10
C THR A 72 16.07 -9.48 -5.63
N GLU A 73 15.16 -8.59 -5.21
CA GLU A 73 13.82 -8.95 -4.73
C GLU A 73 12.81 -7.91 -5.20
N CYS A 74 11.62 -8.33 -5.60
CA CYS A 74 10.55 -7.43 -6.03
C CYS A 74 9.23 -8.19 -5.94
N ASN A 75 8.37 -7.79 -4.99
CA ASN A 75 7.15 -8.51 -4.68
C ASN A 75 6.01 -7.52 -4.45
N GLU A 76 4.80 -7.97 -4.76
CA GLU A 76 3.57 -7.31 -4.35
C GLU A 76 3.28 -7.65 -2.88
N SER A 77 2.75 -6.70 -2.12
CA SER A 77 2.29 -6.96 -0.75
C SER A 77 0.96 -7.71 -0.80
N ASP A 78 0.98 -8.99 -0.38
CA ASP A 78 -0.21 -9.85 -0.21
C ASP A 78 -1.12 -9.47 0.98
#